data_AF-A0A9E6JCU7-F1
#
_entry.id   AF-A0A9E6JCU7-F1
#
_cell.length_a   1.000
_cell.length_b   1.000
_cell.length_c   1.000
_cell.angle_alpha   90.00
_cell.angle_beta   90.00
_cell.angle_gamma   90.00
#
_symmetry.space_group_name_H-M   'P 1'
#
loop_
_entity.id
_entity.type
_entity.pdbx_description
1 polymer ?
#
loop_
_entity_poly.entity_id
_entity_poly.type
_entity_poly.pdbx_seq_one_letter_code
_entity_poly.pdbx_strand_id
1 'polypeptide(L)'
;MPVSNLVSYSATGVLTLLLFGCNSGEEESSTTTSTSRSDITNTFFTNLSGDCQQYLGTFFSSVSDIQRSLLFTGQVDISSSGSKCIVESNAIPNHDFNDATASFATNVTEQSIRYEFTASPSVASSATALSLGTSEAILLNGVKVDLLAAACYGVDDEKTGCGQDQINNPWRFDPMSSLNSFGTDIHNAHVQPTGAYHYHGNPVAMFIQDCAGGQASPVIGFAADGFPVYGSCFTDTSTGQVRKAVASYQLKSGARVDEGSYTAPVVGGNVVSSNYDGQFRGDWEYTVGLGDLDECNGMTVNGQYAYYITDSFPWVLNCFKGSVDSSFSGYSAERSHGHSH
;
A
#
# COMPACT_ATOMS: atom_id res chain seq x y z
N MET A 1 -9.51 77.48 26.04
CA MET A 1 -8.77 78.74 25.79
C MET A 1 -7.29 78.47 26.02
N PRO A 2 -6.34 78.95 25.18
CA PRO A 2 -6.41 79.42 23.78
C PRO A 2 -5.99 78.28 22.80
N VAL A 3 -6.45 78.13 21.55
CA VAL A 3 -6.54 79.00 20.33
C VAL A 3 -5.25 78.98 19.48
N SER A 4 -5.34 78.20 18.39
CA SER A 4 -4.97 78.46 16.98
C SER A 4 -3.54 78.82 16.56
N ASN A 5 -3.00 78.15 15.53
CA ASN A 5 -3.14 78.61 14.13
C ASN A 5 -2.56 77.62 13.11
N LEU A 6 -3.33 77.41 12.04
CA LEU A 6 -2.90 76.80 10.77
C LEU A 6 -1.98 77.77 10.02
N VAL A 7 -1.01 77.22 9.29
CA VAL A 7 -0.36 77.90 8.16
C VAL A 7 -0.48 77.03 6.93
N SER A 8 -1.19 77.58 5.94
CA SER A 8 -1.34 77.10 4.58
C SER A 8 -0.14 77.52 3.73
N TYR A 9 0.44 76.60 2.96
CA TYR A 9 1.30 76.93 1.83
C TYR A 9 0.75 76.28 0.55
N SER A 10 0.28 77.14 -0.34
CA SER A 10 -0.01 76.88 -1.75
C SER A 10 1.30 76.96 -2.54
N ALA A 11 1.65 75.89 -3.26
CA ALA A 11 2.72 75.89 -4.24
C ALA A 11 2.16 75.54 -5.62
N THR A 12 2.26 76.52 -6.51
CA THR A 12 1.95 76.52 -7.94
C THR A 12 2.87 75.55 -8.70
N GLY A 13 2.31 74.87 -9.70
CA GLY A 13 2.95 73.76 -10.38
C GLY A 13 4.02 74.10 -11.41
N VAL A 14 4.69 73.04 -11.88
CA VAL A 14 5.34 72.95 -13.19
C VAL A 14 4.91 71.62 -13.80
N LEU A 15 4.15 71.72 -14.89
CA LEU A 15 3.70 70.61 -15.73
C LEU A 15 4.85 70.23 -16.67
N THR A 16 5.49 69.08 -16.41
CA THR A 16 6.48 68.51 -17.34
C THR A 16 5.77 67.55 -18.29
N LEU A 17 5.64 67.97 -19.55
CA LEU A 17 5.15 67.14 -20.65
C LEU A 17 6.28 66.17 -21.06
N LEU A 18 6.10 64.87 -20.82
CA LEU A 18 6.90 63.80 -21.43
C LEU A 18 5.97 62.94 -22.27
N LEU A 19 6.14 63.03 -23.59
CA LEU A 19 5.51 62.15 -24.58
C LEU A 19 6.55 61.13 -25.05
N PHE A 20 6.09 59.87 -25.10
CA PHE A 20 6.36 58.79 -26.05
C PHE A 20 6.88 57.48 -25.47
N GLY A 21 6.11 56.42 -25.75
CA GLY A 21 6.56 55.03 -25.73
C GLY A 21 5.46 54.04 -25.32
N CYS A 22 4.45 53.80 -26.17
CA CYS A 22 3.69 52.55 -26.07
C CYS A 22 4.61 51.43 -26.56
N ASN A 23 5.15 50.63 -25.65
CA ASN A 23 5.67 49.31 -25.97
C ASN A 23 4.74 48.29 -25.29
N SER A 24 3.85 47.70 -26.07
CA SER A 24 3.09 46.51 -25.70
C SER A 24 4.05 45.32 -25.68
N GLY A 25 4.78 45.17 -24.59
CA GLY A 25 5.38 43.91 -24.20
C GLY A 25 4.38 43.24 -23.27
N GLU A 26 3.65 42.26 -23.78
CA GLU A 26 3.00 41.26 -22.94
C GLU A 26 4.13 40.54 -22.22
N GLU A 27 4.41 40.94 -20.98
CA GLU A 27 5.15 40.09 -20.06
C GLU A 27 4.23 38.90 -19.75
N GLU A 28 4.39 37.87 -20.57
CA GLU A 28 3.90 36.53 -20.29
C GLU A 28 4.64 36.08 -19.03
N SER A 29 4.05 36.40 -17.88
CA SER A 29 4.41 35.85 -16.59
C SER A 29 4.16 34.34 -16.68
N SER A 30 5.17 33.61 -17.19
CA SER A 30 5.24 32.16 -17.06
C SER A 30 5.27 31.87 -15.57
N THR A 31 4.09 31.64 -15.02
CA THR A 31 3.93 31.09 -13.70
C THR A 31 4.37 29.66 -13.87
N THR A 32 5.68 29.42 -13.75
CA THR A 32 6.20 28.08 -13.52
C THR A 32 5.63 27.71 -12.16
N THR A 33 4.47 27.05 -12.17
CA THR A 33 3.95 26.35 -11.00
C THR A 33 5.05 25.35 -10.65
N SER A 34 5.93 25.70 -9.72
CA SER A 34 6.78 24.72 -9.10
C SER A 34 5.81 23.77 -8.40
N THR A 35 5.52 22.64 -9.01
CA THR A 35 4.87 21.53 -8.32
C THR A 35 5.80 21.16 -7.17
N SER A 36 5.49 21.70 -5.99
CA SER A 36 6.30 21.49 -4.79
C SER A 36 6.22 20.01 -4.45
N ARG A 37 7.31 19.28 -4.71
CA ARG A 37 7.39 17.87 -4.40
C ARG A 37 7.69 17.70 -2.91
N SER A 38 6.91 16.87 -2.23
CA SER A 38 7.08 16.62 -0.79
C SER A 38 7.98 15.42 -0.55
N ASP A 39 8.97 15.58 0.34
CA ASP A 39 9.84 14.47 0.75
C ASP A 39 9.12 13.58 1.76
N ILE A 40 9.00 12.29 1.45
CA ILE A 40 8.39 11.27 2.32
C ILE A 40 9.41 10.24 2.83
N THR A 41 10.72 10.48 2.63
CA THR A 41 11.81 9.61 3.11
C THR A 41 11.69 9.34 4.61
N ASN A 42 11.48 8.08 4.97
CA ASN A 42 11.29 7.59 6.34
C ASN A 42 10.19 8.32 7.12
N THR A 43 9.24 8.95 6.42
CA THR A 43 8.14 9.68 7.06
C THR A 43 7.08 8.71 7.58
N PHE A 44 6.63 8.94 8.81
CA PHE A 44 5.38 8.39 9.32
C PHE A 44 4.22 9.31 8.94
N PHE A 45 3.21 8.74 8.31
CA PHE A 45 1.99 9.45 7.96
C PHE A 45 1.11 9.66 9.20
N THR A 46 0.22 10.63 9.12
CA THR A 46 -0.64 11.03 10.24
C THR A 46 -2.09 11.26 9.84
N ASN A 47 -2.40 11.27 8.54
CA ASN A 47 -3.76 11.53 8.07
C ASN A 47 -4.63 10.28 8.26
N LEU A 48 -5.79 10.48 8.89
CA LEU A 48 -6.79 9.45 9.16
C LEU A 48 -7.93 9.45 8.15
N SER A 49 -7.90 10.32 7.13
CA SER A 49 -9.00 10.43 6.19
C SER A 49 -9.08 9.20 5.29
N GLY A 50 -10.24 8.55 5.23
CA GLY A 50 -10.52 7.51 4.23
C GLY A 50 -10.78 8.04 2.82
N ASP A 51 -10.82 9.36 2.64
CA ASP A 51 -10.96 10.01 1.34
C ASP A 51 -9.59 10.20 0.66
N CYS A 52 -9.39 9.50 -0.45
CA CYS A 52 -8.15 9.55 -1.24
C CYS A 52 -7.81 10.94 -1.79
N GLN A 53 -8.80 11.84 -1.91
CA GLN A 53 -8.55 13.22 -2.33
C GLN A 53 -7.82 14.06 -1.26
N GLN A 54 -7.70 13.56 -0.02
CA GLN A 54 -6.88 14.20 1.01
C GLN A 54 -5.38 13.90 0.87
N TYR A 55 -4.99 13.09 -0.12
CA TYR A 55 -3.61 12.65 -0.34
C TYR A 55 -3.05 13.12 -1.69
N LEU A 56 -3.76 14.00 -2.40
CA LEU A 56 -3.30 14.51 -3.70
C LEU A 56 -1.97 15.24 -3.57
N GLY A 57 -1.06 15.00 -4.51
CA GLY A 57 0.25 15.63 -4.53
C GLY A 57 1.31 14.81 -5.26
N THR A 58 2.49 15.40 -5.36
CA THR A 58 3.70 14.78 -5.92
C THR A 58 4.70 14.60 -4.78
N PHE A 59 5.21 13.38 -4.62
CA PHE A 59 6.07 12.98 -3.51
C PHE A 59 7.36 12.35 -4.04
N PHE A 60 8.44 12.46 -3.25
CA PHE A 60 9.66 11.67 -3.48
C PHE A 60 10.22 11.09 -2.20
N SER A 61 11.08 10.08 -2.34
CA SER A 61 11.95 9.58 -1.29
C SER A 61 13.37 9.42 -1.81
N SER A 62 14.37 9.46 -0.92
CA SER A 62 15.75 9.06 -1.21
C SER A 62 16.11 7.88 -0.34
N VAL A 63 16.31 6.72 -0.95
CA VAL A 63 16.45 5.43 -0.22
C VAL A 63 17.63 4.63 -0.75
N SER A 64 18.11 3.69 0.05
CA SER A 64 19.20 2.79 -0.28
C SER A 64 18.70 1.36 -0.45
N ASP A 65 19.15 0.71 -1.53
CA ASP A 65 19.30 -0.74 -1.60
C ASP A 65 20.56 -1.09 -0.79
N ILE A 66 20.37 -1.59 0.43
CA ILE A 66 21.45 -1.71 1.44
C ILE A 66 22.53 -2.68 0.97
N GLN A 67 22.15 -3.91 0.61
CA GLN A 67 23.11 -4.93 0.17
C GLN A 67 23.87 -4.54 -1.09
N ARG A 68 23.26 -3.77 -2.00
CA ARG A 68 23.92 -3.32 -3.25
C ARG A 68 24.63 -1.98 -3.12
N SER A 69 24.44 -1.27 -2.01
CA SER A 69 24.96 0.10 -1.81
C SER A 69 24.58 1.03 -2.98
N LEU A 70 23.34 0.93 -3.45
CA LEU A 70 22.80 1.75 -4.54
C LEU A 70 21.69 2.66 -4.01
N LEU A 71 21.74 3.93 -4.43
CA LEU A 71 20.70 4.89 -4.11
C LEU A 71 19.60 4.88 -5.17
N PHE A 72 18.36 4.97 -4.71
CA PHE A 72 17.17 5.14 -5.54
C PHE A 72 16.42 6.40 -5.12
N THR A 73 15.67 6.98 -6.06
CA THR A 73 14.70 8.04 -5.77
C THR A 73 13.30 7.50 -5.98
N GLY A 74 12.52 7.35 -4.92
CA GLY A 74 11.10 7.02 -5.05
C GLY A 74 10.32 8.21 -5.57
N GLN A 75 9.31 7.93 -6.40
CA GLN A 75 8.42 8.92 -6.98
C GLN A 75 6.99 8.41 -6.90
N VAL A 76 6.09 9.25 -6.38
CA VAL A 76 4.66 8.97 -6.28
C VAL A 76 3.88 10.22 -6.65
N ASP A 77 2.97 10.08 -7.59
CA ASP A 77 2.02 11.12 -7.98
C ASP A 77 0.61 10.62 -7.69
N ILE A 78 -0.09 11.34 -6.82
CA ILE A 78 -1.47 11.06 -6.46
C ILE A 78 -2.34 12.18 -7.02
N SER A 79 -3.23 11.82 -7.94
CA SER A 79 -4.14 12.75 -8.60
C SER A 79 -5.58 12.24 -8.55
N SER A 80 -6.53 13.07 -8.97
CA SER A 80 -7.94 12.70 -9.09
C SER A 80 -8.46 13.04 -10.47
N SER A 81 -9.28 12.15 -11.04
CA SER A 81 -9.97 12.39 -12.29
C SER A 81 -11.40 11.86 -12.21
N GLY A 82 -12.39 12.76 -12.36
CA GLY A 82 -13.80 12.41 -12.19
C GLY A 82 -14.08 11.85 -10.79
N SER A 83 -14.60 10.62 -10.74
CA SER A 83 -14.90 9.89 -9.51
C SER A 83 -13.79 8.93 -9.07
N LYS A 84 -12.57 9.06 -9.62
CA LYS A 84 -11.44 8.19 -9.30
C LYS A 84 -10.26 8.97 -8.72
N CYS A 85 -9.54 8.32 -7.83
CA CYS A 85 -8.16 8.66 -7.52
C CYS A 85 -7.21 7.81 -8.38
N ILE A 86 -6.06 8.39 -8.72
CA ILE A 86 -5.04 7.79 -9.57
C ILE A 86 -3.72 7.89 -8.82
N VAL A 87 -2.99 6.78 -8.74
CA VAL A 87 -1.63 6.72 -8.19
C VAL A 87 -0.69 6.27 -9.31
N GLU A 88 0.27 7.12 -9.64
CA GLU A 88 1.39 6.81 -10.55
C GLU A 88 2.68 6.74 -9.72
N SER A 89 3.50 5.72 -9.95
CA SER A 89 4.73 5.53 -9.18
C SER A 89 5.79 4.76 -9.93
N ASN A 90 7.05 4.95 -9.52
CA ASN A 90 8.17 4.11 -9.94
C ASN A 90 8.40 2.87 -9.05
N ALA A 91 7.50 2.58 -8.10
CA ALA A 91 7.52 1.41 -7.22
C ALA A 91 8.79 1.27 -6.35
N ILE A 92 9.43 2.39 -6.02
CA ILE A 92 10.50 2.46 -5.03
C ILE A 92 9.90 2.97 -3.71
N PRO A 93 10.15 2.29 -2.57
CA PRO A 93 9.53 2.66 -1.29
C PRO A 93 10.07 3.97 -0.72
N ASN A 94 9.48 4.39 0.41
CA ASN A 94 9.95 5.54 1.17
C ASN A 94 10.95 5.21 2.29
N HIS A 95 11.43 3.97 2.35
CA HIS A 95 12.40 3.50 3.33
C HIS A 95 13.51 2.72 2.64
N ASP A 96 14.64 2.53 3.33
CA ASP A 96 15.70 1.64 2.85
C ASP A 96 15.20 0.19 2.80
N PHE A 97 15.73 -0.59 1.87
CA PHE A 97 15.28 -1.95 1.61
C PHE A 97 16.46 -2.87 1.29
N ASN A 98 16.17 -4.17 1.12
CA ASN A 98 17.19 -5.18 0.84
C ASN A 98 18.29 -5.23 1.94
N ASP A 99 17.87 -5.28 3.20
CA ASP A 99 18.75 -5.40 4.36
C ASP A 99 19.38 -6.81 4.46
N ALA A 100 20.15 -7.08 5.52
CA ALA A 100 20.88 -8.34 5.68
C ALA A 100 19.98 -9.59 5.84
N THR A 101 18.70 -9.45 6.19
CA THR A 101 17.75 -10.59 6.24
C THR A 101 17.16 -10.91 4.88
N ALA A 102 17.24 -9.99 3.92
CA ALA A 102 16.68 -10.14 2.59
C ALA A 102 17.47 -11.14 1.73
N SER A 103 16.76 -11.89 0.89
CA SER A 103 17.35 -12.81 -0.09
C SER A 103 16.63 -12.66 -1.43
N PHE A 104 16.71 -11.47 -2.01
CA PHE A 104 16.01 -11.15 -3.26
C PHE A 104 16.57 -11.95 -4.44
N ALA A 105 15.69 -12.68 -5.13
CA ALA A 105 16.05 -13.44 -6.33
C ALA A 105 16.34 -12.53 -7.54
N THR A 106 15.84 -11.30 -7.53
CA THR A 106 15.98 -10.31 -8.61
C THR A 106 16.32 -8.95 -8.00
N ASN A 107 17.14 -8.17 -8.71
CA ASN A 107 17.48 -6.82 -8.29
C ASN A 107 16.29 -5.88 -8.47
N VAL A 108 16.09 -4.97 -7.52
CA VAL A 108 15.11 -3.89 -7.68
C VAL A 108 15.50 -3.01 -8.87
N THR A 109 14.49 -2.67 -9.68
CA THR A 109 14.55 -1.62 -10.70
C THR A 109 13.31 -0.75 -10.60
N GLU A 110 13.46 0.52 -10.95
CA GLU A 110 12.31 1.42 -11.09
C GLU A 110 11.31 0.85 -12.10
N GLN A 111 10.03 0.95 -11.76
CA GLN A 111 8.92 0.52 -12.59
C GLN A 111 8.18 1.74 -13.14
N SER A 112 7.12 1.51 -13.93
CA SER A 112 6.17 2.55 -14.32
C SER A 112 4.76 2.00 -14.09
N ILE A 113 4.25 2.18 -12.88
CA ILE A 113 2.93 1.68 -12.49
C ILE A 113 1.90 2.80 -12.43
N ARG A 114 0.68 2.47 -12.80
CA ARG A 114 -0.49 3.34 -12.69
C ARG A 114 -1.66 2.52 -12.18
N TYR A 115 -2.23 2.95 -11.06
CA TYR A 115 -3.44 2.39 -10.48
C TYR A 115 -4.51 3.47 -10.38
N GLU A 116 -5.76 3.10 -10.59
CA GLU A 116 -6.91 3.95 -10.36
C GLU A 116 -7.98 3.20 -9.58
N PHE A 117 -8.70 3.89 -8.71
CA PHE A 117 -9.76 3.30 -7.89
C PHE A 117 -10.81 4.36 -7.58
N THR A 118 -12.01 3.92 -7.21
CA THR A 118 -13.11 4.84 -6.88
C THR A 118 -12.75 5.71 -5.68
N ALA A 119 -12.99 7.02 -5.79
CA ALA A 119 -12.83 7.96 -4.68
C ALA A 119 -13.98 7.86 -3.65
N SER A 120 -15.01 7.07 -3.94
CA SER A 120 -16.15 6.85 -3.06
C SER A 120 -16.53 5.38 -3.09
N PRO A 121 -15.75 4.50 -2.44
CA PRO A 121 -16.04 3.07 -2.40
C PRO A 121 -17.34 2.79 -1.67
N SER A 122 -18.02 1.72 -2.08
CA SER A 122 -19.23 1.22 -1.42
C SER A 122 -19.14 -0.28 -1.25
N VAL A 123 -19.73 -0.78 -0.16
CA VAL A 123 -19.75 -2.22 0.13
C VAL A 123 -20.62 -2.90 -0.91
N ALA A 124 -20.04 -3.87 -1.63
CA ALA A 124 -20.72 -4.69 -2.60
C ALA A 124 -21.64 -5.72 -1.91
N SER A 125 -22.57 -6.30 -2.67
CA SER A 125 -23.50 -7.33 -2.16
C SER A 125 -22.79 -8.61 -1.72
N SER A 126 -21.57 -8.84 -2.20
CA SER A 126 -20.73 -9.98 -1.88
C SER A 126 -19.27 -9.57 -1.96
N ALA A 127 -18.43 -10.14 -1.11
CA ALA A 127 -16.99 -9.94 -1.19
C ALA A 127 -16.42 -10.54 -2.48
N THR A 128 -15.39 -9.90 -3.04
CA THR A 128 -14.62 -10.41 -4.17
C THR A 128 -13.38 -11.11 -3.64
N ALA A 129 -13.18 -12.37 -4.01
CA ALA A 129 -11.99 -13.13 -3.61
C ALA A 129 -10.72 -12.55 -4.24
N LEU A 130 -9.58 -12.80 -3.61
CA LEU A 130 -8.27 -12.48 -4.18
C LEU A 130 -8.01 -13.29 -5.47
N SER A 131 -7.19 -12.75 -6.37
CA SER A 131 -6.79 -13.42 -7.61
C SER A 131 -5.32 -13.18 -7.91
N LEU A 132 -4.65 -14.20 -8.44
CA LEU A 132 -3.32 -14.04 -9.00
C LEU A 132 -3.37 -13.16 -10.25
N GLY A 133 -2.56 -12.11 -10.24
CA GLY A 133 -2.51 -11.13 -11.32
C GLY A 133 -3.32 -9.87 -11.05
N THR A 134 -3.95 -9.77 -9.88
CA THR A 134 -4.53 -8.54 -9.34
C THR A 134 -3.73 -8.14 -8.10
N SER A 135 -3.18 -6.94 -8.08
CA SER A 135 -2.56 -6.39 -6.86
C SER A 135 -3.64 -5.97 -5.87
N GLU A 136 -3.45 -6.24 -4.59
CA GLU A 136 -4.48 -5.98 -3.59
C GLU A 136 -4.58 -4.52 -3.17
N ALA A 137 -3.46 -3.82 -3.09
CA ALA A 137 -3.43 -2.41 -2.71
C ALA A 137 -2.24 -1.68 -3.31
N ILE A 138 -2.36 -0.36 -3.37
CA ILE A 138 -1.24 0.56 -3.59
C ILE A 138 -1.05 1.38 -2.32
N LEU A 139 0.16 1.35 -1.76
CA LEU A 139 0.49 2.15 -0.58
C LEU A 139 0.89 3.57 -0.99
N LEU A 140 0.73 4.52 -0.08
CA LEU A 140 1.03 5.95 -0.30
C LEU A 140 2.52 6.23 -0.52
N ASN A 141 3.39 5.26 -0.24
CA ASN A 141 4.79 5.30 -0.64
C ASN A 141 5.06 4.78 -2.07
N GLY A 142 4.02 4.45 -2.83
CA GLY A 142 4.13 4.05 -4.24
C GLY A 142 4.37 2.58 -4.48
N VAL A 143 4.47 1.76 -3.43
CA VAL A 143 4.71 0.32 -3.57
C VAL A 143 3.40 -0.45 -3.36
N LYS A 144 3.18 -1.45 -4.23
CA LYS A 144 2.00 -2.30 -4.19
C LYS A 144 2.09 -3.40 -3.14
N VAL A 145 0.93 -3.93 -2.77
CA VAL A 145 0.77 -5.14 -1.98
C VAL A 145 0.32 -6.27 -2.91
N ASP A 146 1.05 -7.38 -2.91
CA ASP A 146 0.61 -8.64 -3.53
C ASP A 146 0.63 -9.74 -2.46
N LEU A 147 -0.52 -10.31 -2.06
CA LEU A 147 -0.61 -11.22 -0.89
C LEU A 147 -0.54 -12.71 -1.22
N LEU A 148 -0.72 -13.05 -2.51
CA LEU A 148 -0.72 -14.43 -2.97
C LEU A 148 0.63 -14.80 -3.58
N ALA A 149 1.31 -15.79 -2.99
CA ALA A 149 2.43 -16.45 -3.65
C ALA A 149 1.96 -17.24 -4.88
N ALA A 150 2.77 -17.31 -5.93
CA ALA A 150 2.60 -18.26 -7.03
C ALA A 150 3.15 -19.67 -6.68
N ALA A 151 3.17 -20.02 -5.39
CA ALA A 151 3.79 -21.23 -4.84
C ALA A 151 2.73 -22.07 -4.11
N CYS A 152 2.61 -23.34 -4.50
CA CYS A 152 1.75 -24.31 -3.82
C CYS A 152 2.46 -25.65 -3.68
N TYR A 153 2.10 -26.41 -2.65
CA TYR A 153 2.58 -27.77 -2.47
C TYR A 153 2.26 -28.66 -3.68
N GLY A 154 3.23 -29.45 -4.13
CA GLY A 154 3.08 -30.38 -5.25
C GLY A 154 2.87 -29.75 -6.63
N VAL A 155 3.05 -28.43 -6.77
CA VAL A 155 2.96 -27.73 -8.06
C VAL A 155 4.37 -27.29 -8.49
N ASP A 156 4.81 -27.74 -9.66
CA ASP A 156 6.13 -27.49 -10.23
C ASP A 156 7.28 -27.66 -9.21
N ASP A 157 8.02 -26.59 -8.90
CA ASP A 157 9.13 -26.58 -7.94
C ASP A 157 8.73 -26.11 -6.54
N GLU A 158 7.42 -26.00 -6.29
CA GLU A 158 6.78 -25.49 -5.08
C GLU A 158 7.16 -24.04 -4.72
N LYS A 159 7.78 -23.32 -5.66
CA LYS A 159 8.14 -21.90 -5.52
C LYS A 159 7.46 -21.05 -6.59
N THR A 160 7.14 -21.65 -7.73
CA THR A 160 6.47 -21.04 -8.86
C THR A 160 5.39 -21.98 -9.42
N GLY A 161 4.68 -21.56 -10.47
CA GLY A 161 3.76 -22.44 -11.20
C GLY A 161 2.33 -22.51 -10.66
N CYS A 162 2.10 -22.15 -9.40
CA CYS A 162 0.75 -22.14 -8.83
C CYS A 162 -0.03 -20.90 -9.26
N GLY A 163 -0.56 -20.94 -10.49
CA GLY A 163 -1.26 -19.86 -11.19
C GLY A 163 -2.72 -19.64 -10.77
N GLN A 164 -3.40 -18.77 -11.52
CA GLN A 164 -4.81 -18.39 -11.29
C GLN A 164 -5.79 -19.56 -11.44
N ASP A 165 -5.45 -20.55 -12.27
CA ASP A 165 -6.18 -21.81 -12.40
C ASP A 165 -6.15 -22.65 -11.10
N GLN A 166 -5.13 -22.44 -10.26
CA GLN A 166 -4.95 -23.07 -8.95
C GLN A 166 -5.35 -22.12 -7.80
N ILE A 167 -6.12 -21.06 -8.05
CA ILE A 167 -6.43 -20.02 -7.04
C ILE A 167 -7.04 -20.60 -5.75
N ASN A 168 -7.84 -21.65 -5.88
CA ASN A 168 -8.51 -22.34 -4.78
C ASN A 168 -7.67 -23.46 -4.14
N ASN A 169 -6.38 -23.59 -4.46
CA ASN A 169 -5.51 -24.57 -3.84
C ASN A 169 -5.26 -24.18 -2.36
N PRO A 170 -5.73 -24.96 -1.37
CA PRO A 170 -5.59 -24.64 0.05
C PRO A 170 -4.13 -24.73 0.51
N TRP A 171 -3.30 -25.50 -0.19
CA TRP A 171 -1.88 -25.68 0.09
C TRP A 171 -1.01 -24.66 -0.66
N ARG A 172 -1.53 -23.43 -0.83
CA ARG A 172 -0.75 -22.26 -1.24
C ARG A 172 0.06 -21.77 -0.06
N PHE A 173 1.38 -21.66 -0.23
CA PHE A 173 2.27 -21.19 0.82
C PHE A 173 1.89 -19.77 1.22
N ASP A 174 1.92 -19.48 2.53
CA ASP A 174 1.79 -18.12 3.05
C ASP A 174 3.17 -17.43 2.98
N PRO A 175 3.33 -16.37 2.17
CA PRO A 175 4.59 -15.65 2.05
C PRO A 175 5.18 -15.17 3.38
N MET A 176 4.30 -14.86 4.35
CA MET A 176 4.70 -14.30 5.64
C MET A 176 4.80 -15.32 6.77
N SER A 177 4.55 -16.60 6.48
CA SER A 177 4.80 -17.64 7.46
C SER A 177 6.28 -17.76 7.77
N SER A 178 6.63 -17.77 9.06
CA SER A 178 8.00 -18.05 9.51
C SER A 178 8.51 -19.46 9.13
N LEU A 179 7.62 -20.34 8.69
CA LEU A 179 7.94 -21.69 8.20
C LEU A 179 8.31 -21.70 6.72
N ASN A 180 8.18 -20.56 6.04
CA ASN A 180 8.53 -20.38 4.64
C ASN A 180 9.69 -19.39 4.51
N SER A 181 10.42 -19.49 3.40
CA SER A 181 11.53 -18.60 3.09
C SER A 181 11.30 -17.93 1.74
N PHE A 182 10.50 -16.87 1.73
CA PHE A 182 10.24 -16.04 0.54
C PHE A 182 11.31 -14.94 0.31
N GLY A 183 12.32 -14.91 1.18
CA GLY A 183 13.47 -14.00 1.05
C GLY A 183 13.10 -12.53 1.24
N THR A 184 12.05 -12.25 2.01
CA THR A 184 11.62 -10.88 2.31
C THR A 184 12.66 -10.15 3.16
N ASP A 185 12.71 -8.84 3.00
CA ASP A 185 13.44 -7.97 3.92
C ASP A 185 12.64 -7.69 5.20
N ILE A 186 13.18 -6.89 6.11
CA ILE A 186 12.51 -6.52 7.37
C ILE A 186 11.17 -5.79 7.17
N HIS A 187 10.92 -5.29 5.96
CA HIS A 187 9.68 -4.61 5.59
C HIS A 187 8.65 -5.57 4.99
N ASN A 188 8.87 -6.89 5.10
CA ASN A 188 7.96 -7.94 4.63
C ASN A 188 7.68 -7.85 3.12
N ALA A 189 8.70 -7.43 2.38
CA ALA A 189 8.64 -7.25 0.94
C ALA A 189 9.80 -7.94 0.23
N HIS A 190 9.58 -8.22 -1.04
CA HIS A 190 10.61 -8.74 -1.93
C HIS A 190 10.36 -8.31 -3.38
N VAL A 191 11.15 -8.85 -4.31
CA VAL A 191 11.23 -8.36 -5.69
C VAL A 191 10.70 -9.40 -6.66
N GLN A 192 9.83 -8.96 -7.56
CA GLN A 192 9.33 -9.79 -8.66
C GLN A 192 10.42 -9.97 -9.74
N PRO A 193 10.30 -10.98 -10.61
CA PRO A 193 11.21 -11.12 -11.76
C PRO A 193 11.31 -9.88 -12.66
N THR A 194 10.30 -9.00 -12.64
CA THR A 194 10.28 -7.72 -13.35
C THR A 194 11.14 -6.63 -12.71
N GLY A 195 11.69 -6.88 -11.52
CA GLY A 195 12.39 -5.88 -10.70
C GLY A 195 11.46 -5.07 -9.78
N ALA A 196 10.15 -5.34 -9.79
CA ALA A 196 9.19 -4.63 -8.94
C ALA A 196 9.27 -5.09 -7.47
N TYR A 197 9.60 -4.16 -6.57
CA TYR A 197 9.51 -4.34 -5.13
C TYR A 197 8.04 -4.31 -4.68
N HIS A 198 7.62 -5.21 -3.76
CA HIS A 198 6.24 -5.32 -3.30
C HIS A 198 6.12 -5.99 -1.93
N TYR A 199 5.09 -5.61 -1.17
CA TYR A 199 4.81 -6.15 0.16
C TYR A 199 3.91 -7.38 0.13
N HIS A 200 4.14 -8.29 1.08
CA HIS A 200 3.25 -9.40 1.43
C HIS A 200 2.59 -9.24 2.80
N GLY A 201 3.00 -8.24 3.59
CA GLY A 201 2.51 -8.02 4.94
C GLY A 201 2.72 -6.60 5.44
N ASN A 202 2.89 -6.43 6.75
CA ASN A 202 3.11 -5.14 7.38
C ASN A 202 4.38 -4.46 6.81
N PRO A 203 4.32 -3.26 6.23
CA PRO A 203 5.51 -2.61 5.69
C PRO A 203 6.53 -2.19 6.76
N VAL A 204 6.17 -2.24 8.05
CA VAL A 204 6.99 -1.77 9.19
C VAL A 204 7.56 -0.36 8.95
N ALA A 205 6.78 0.44 8.22
CA ALA A 205 7.09 1.78 7.76
C ALA A 205 5.78 2.56 7.63
N MET A 206 5.87 3.88 7.40
CA MET A 206 4.73 4.80 7.25
C MET A 206 3.84 5.00 8.49
N PHE A 207 3.92 4.16 9.52
CA PHE A 207 3.14 4.31 10.75
C PHE A 207 3.86 3.77 12.00
N ILE A 208 3.40 4.21 13.18
CA ILE A 208 3.87 3.74 14.50
C ILE A 208 3.30 2.35 14.81
N GLN A 209 4.17 1.40 15.13
CA GLN A 209 3.83 -0.04 15.19
C GLN A 209 3.16 -0.50 16.49
N ASP A 210 3.38 0.18 17.61
CA ASP A 210 3.04 -0.29 18.96
C ASP A 210 1.85 0.46 19.60
N CYS A 211 1.15 1.28 18.80
CA CYS A 211 0.09 2.17 19.27
C CYS A 211 0.55 3.17 20.36
N ALA A 212 1.87 3.37 20.50
CA ALA A 212 2.41 4.34 21.43
C ALA A 212 1.89 5.74 21.11
N GLY A 213 1.67 6.53 22.15
CA GLY A 213 1.10 7.88 22.03
C GLY A 213 -0.43 7.91 21.94
N GLY A 214 -1.10 6.76 21.92
CA GLY A 214 -2.57 6.69 22.02
C GLY A 214 -3.28 7.29 20.80
N GLN A 215 -2.68 7.17 19.62
CA GLN A 215 -3.27 7.62 18.35
C GLN A 215 -3.54 6.43 17.44
N ALA A 216 -4.71 6.43 16.79
CA ALA A 216 -5.02 5.48 15.73
C ALA A 216 -3.99 5.63 14.59
N SER A 217 -3.71 4.53 13.91
CA SER A 217 -2.80 4.53 12.77
C SER A 217 -3.38 5.35 11.62
N PRO A 218 -2.52 5.97 10.79
CA PRO A 218 -2.94 6.65 9.56
C PRO A 218 -3.44 5.66 8.50
N VAL A 219 -4.11 6.20 7.48
CA VAL A 219 -4.19 5.53 6.19
C VAL A 219 -2.79 5.50 5.58
N ILE A 220 -2.38 4.32 5.13
CA ILE A 220 -1.08 4.09 4.49
C ILE A 220 -1.22 3.67 3.02
N GLY A 221 -2.45 3.48 2.53
CA GLY A 221 -2.71 3.05 1.17
C GLY A 221 -4.20 2.89 0.87
N PHE A 222 -4.49 2.47 -0.35
CA PHE A 222 -5.84 2.16 -0.81
C PHE A 222 -5.86 0.81 -1.51
N ALA A 223 -6.85 -0.01 -1.16
CA ALA A 223 -7.07 -1.30 -1.81
C ALA A 223 -7.64 -1.11 -3.22
N ALA A 224 -7.56 -2.17 -4.04
CA ALA A 224 -8.04 -2.16 -5.42
C ALA A 224 -9.54 -1.84 -5.57
N ASP A 225 -10.32 -1.98 -4.49
CA ASP A 225 -11.73 -1.62 -4.44
C ASP A 225 -12.02 -0.20 -3.92
N GLY A 226 -10.97 0.57 -3.65
CA GLY A 226 -10.99 1.97 -3.23
C GLY A 226 -11.12 2.20 -1.73
N PHE A 227 -11.33 1.16 -0.90
CA PHE A 227 -11.33 1.33 0.55
C PHE A 227 -9.91 1.60 1.08
N PRO A 228 -9.76 2.46 2.12
CA PRO A 228 -8.46 2.75 2.71
C PRO A 228 -7.87 1.53 3.41
N VAL A 229 -6.54 1.48 3.48
CA VAL A 229 -5.75 0.55 4.29
C VAL A 229 -5.09 1.35 5.40
N TYR A 230 -5.43 1.05 6.65
CA TYR A 230 -4.81 1.66 7.83
C TYR A 230 -3.64 0.81 8.34
N GLY A 231 -2.72 1.47 9.04
CA GLY A 231 -1.82 0.75 9.96
C GLY A 231 -2.58 0.03 11.09
N SER A 232 -1.84 -0.61 12.00
CA SER A 232 -2.44 -1.61 12.89
C SER A 232 -3.33 -1.08 14.02
N CYS A 233 -3.23 0.19 14.40
CA CYS A 233 -3.87 0.73 15.59
C CYS A 233 -5.19 1.43 15.27
N PHE A 234 -6.20 1.23 16.10
CA PHE A 234 -7.47 1.94 16.00
C PHE A 234 -7.98 2.34 17.39
N THR A 235 -8.86 3.33 17.42
CA THR A 235 -9.59 3.70 18.63
C THR A 235 -10.81 2.79 18.78
N ASP A 236 -10.78 1.92 19.79
CA ASP A 236 -11.90 1.08 20.17
C ASP A 236 -13.02 1.97 20.74
N THR A 237 -14.12 2.11 20.01
CA THR A 237 -15.21 3.03 20.37
C THR A 237 -15.98 2.60 21.62
N SER A 238 -15.86 1.33 22.03
CA SER A 238 -16.50 0.81 23.22
C SER A 238 -15.75 1.14 24.51
N THR A 239 -14.41 1.26 24.43
CA THR A 239 -13.54 1.51 25.60
C THR A 239 -12.88 2.89 25.56
N GLY A 240 -12.80 3.53 24.39
CA GLY A 240 -12.03 4.73 24.14
C GLY A 240 -10.51 4.51 24.07
N GLN A 241 -10.03 3.26 24.16
CA GLN A 241 -8.61 2.95 24.12
C GLN A 241 -8.11 2.79 22.68
N VAL A 242 -6.85 3.17 22.44
CA VAL A 242 -6.15 2.84 21.20
C VAL A 242 -5.39 1.53 21.38
N ARG A 243 -5.65 0.57 20.49
CA ARG A 243 -5.01 -0.75 20.49
C ARG A 243 -4.89 -1.29 19.06
N LYS A 244 -4.14 -2.38 18.90
CA LYS A 244 -4.06 -3.09 17.62
C LYS A 244 -5.40 -3.73 17.27
N ALA A 245 -5.73 -3.70 15.99
CA ALA A 245 -6.79 -4.51 15.40
C ALA A 245 -6.38 -5.99 15.41
N VAL A 246 -7.31 -6.86 15.80
CA VAL A 246 -7.11 -8.30 15.86
C VAL A 246 -7.89 -8.96 14.73
N ALA A 247 -7.19 -9.73 13.89
CA ALA A 247 -7.82 -10.52 12.83
C ALA A 247 -8.73 -11.61 13.42
N SER A 248 -9.84 -11.90 12.75
CA SER A 248 -10.76 -12.97 13.13
C SER A 248 -10.39 -14.32 12.49
N TYR A 249 -9.08 -14.60 12.40
CA TYR A 249 -8.54 -15.84 11.86
C TYR A 249 -7.78 -16.62 12.94
N GLN A 250 -7.94 -17.95 12.91
CA GLN A 250 -7.19 -18.86 13.77
C GLN A 250 -6.68 -20.05 12.95
N LEU A 251 -5.65 -20.71 13.44
CA LEU A 251 -5.20 -21.98 12.87
C LEU A 251 -6.27 -23.05 13.11
N LYS A 252 -6.53 -23.84 12.07
CA LYS A 252 -7.21 -25.13 12.20
C LYS A 252 -6.41 -26.03 13.15
N SER A 253 -7.04 -27.05 13.71
CA SER A 253 -6.39 -27.96 14.66
C SER A 253 -6.06 -29.32 14.04
N GLY A 254 -4.94 -29.92 14.46
CA GLY A 254 -4.54 -31.27 14.07
C GLY A 254 -3.78 -31.33 12.73
N ALA A 255 -3.78 -32.54 12.14
CA ALA A 255 -3.11 -32.82 10.88
C ALA A 255 -3.94 -32.32 9.69
N ARG A 256 -3.26 -31.82 8.65
CA ARG A 256 -3.85 -31.51 7.35
C ARG A 256 -4.49 -32.76 6.76
N VAL A 257 -5.67 -32.61 6.19
CA VAL A 257 -6.40 -33.67 5.49
C VAL A 257 -6.60 -33.28 4.03
N ASP A 258 -6.80 -34.25 3.14
CA ASP A 258 -7.11 -33.97 1.73
C ASP A 258 -8.32 -33.04 1.62
N GLU A 259 -8.25 -32.04 0.73
CA GLU A 259 -9.31 -31.05 0.51
C GLU A 259 -9.70 -31.03 -0.96
N GLY A 260 -10.87 -31.58 -1.27
CA GLY A 260 -11.33 -31.74 -2.65
C GLY A 260 -10.37 -32.63 -3.46
N SER A 261 -9.79 -32.08 -4.51
CA SER A 261 -8.78 -32.75 -5.36
C SER A 261 -7.34 -32.57 -4.87
N TYR A 262 -7.12 -31.82 -3.79
CA TYR A 262 -5.78 -31.49 -3.29
C TYR A 262 -5.39 -32.43 -2.16
N THR A 263 -4.36 -33.24 -2.38
CA THR A 263 -3.83 -34.13 -1.34
C THR A 263 -3.09 -33.35 -0.26
N ALA A 264 -3.23 -33.78 0.99
CA ALA A 264 -2.57 -33.15 2.13
C ALA A 264 -1.04 -33.11 1.95
N PRO A 265 -0.39 -31.99 2.31
CA PRO A 265 1.07 -31.87 2.31
C PRO A 265 1.74 -32.95 3.15
N VAL A 266 2.72 -33.63 2.57
CA VAL A 266 3.55 -34.64 3.25
C VAL A 266 4.86 -34.00 3.66
N VAL A 267 5.31 -34.27 4.88
CA VAL A 267 6.57 -33.75 5.43
C VAL A 267 7.76 -34.11 4.54
N GLY A 268 8.55 -33.10 4.17
CA GLY A 268 9.67 -33.22 3.26
C GLY A 268 9.73 -32.04 2.27
N GLY A 269 10.88 -31.84 1.63
CA GLY A 269 11.07 -30.69 0.74
C GLY A 269 10.85 -29.37 1.49
N ASN A 270 9.89 -28.57 1.01
CA ASN A 270 9.52 -27.30 1.64
C ASN A 270 8.49 -27.46 2.78
N VAL A 271 7.95 -28.66 3.01
CA VAL A 271 6.91 -28.90 4.04
C VAL A 271 7.54 -29.30 5.37
N VAL A 272 7.33 -28.49 6.40
CA VAL A 272 7.99 -28.67 7.71
C VAL A 272 7.23 -29.59 8.67
N SER A 273 5.91 -29.64 8.54
CA SER A 273 5.05 -30.47 9.40
C SER A 273 3.81 -30.94 8.64
N SER A 274 3.11 -31.93 9.18
CA SER A 274 1.81 -32.37 8.65
C SER A 274 0.63 -31.64 9.28
N ASN A 275 0.87 -30.69 10.20
CA ASN A 275 -0.18 -30.02 10.97
C ASN A 275 -0.56 -28.67 10.37
N TYR A 276 -1.77 -28.20 10.66
CA TYR A 276 -2.15 -26.82 10.40
C TYR A 276 -1.33 -25.88 11.31
N ASP A 277 -0.22 -25.37 10.79
CA ASP A 277 0.79 -24.58 11.53
C ASP A 277 1.01 -23.17 10.94
N GLY A 278 0.24 -22.83 9.90
CA GLY A 278 0.30 -21.55 9.23
C GLY A 278 1.35 -21.52 8.13
N GLN A 279 1.94 -22.66 7.75
CA GLN A 279 2.80 -22.74 6.58
C GLN A 279 2.02 -22.46 5.28
N PHE A 280 0.76 -22.88 5.24
CA PHE A 280 -0.13 -22.63 4.10
C PHE A 280 -1.25 -21.67 4.48
N ARG A 281 -1.70 -20.88 3.51
CA ARG A 281 -2.86 -19.98 3.70
C ARG A 281 -4.11 -20.76 4.10
N GLY A 282 -4.30 -21.97 3.58
CA GLY A 282 -5.41 -22.86 3.93
C GLY A 282 -5.35 -23.47 5.33
N ASP A 283 -4.27 -23.24 6.09
CA ASP A 283 -4.20 -23.64 7.50
C ASP A 283 -5.06 -22.78 8.41
N TRP A 284 -5.41 -21.58 7.95
CA TRP A 284 -6.22 -20.62 8.69
C TRP A 284 -7.70 -20.79 8.36
N GLU A 285 -8.55 -20.56 9.35
CA GLU A 285 -9.99 -20.46 9.19
C GLU A 285 -10.52 -19.16 9.80
N TYR A 286 -11.48 -18.55 9.12
CA TYR A 286 -12.18 -17.38 9.63
C TYR A 286 -13.22 -17.80 10.67
N THR A 287 -13.24 -17.14 11.81
CA THR A 287 -14.23 -17.33 12.87
C THR A 287 -14.87 -15.99 13.21
N VAL A 288 -16.16 -15.85 12.89
CA VAL A 288 -16.92 -14.62 13.14
C VAL A 288 -16.81 -14.19 14.61
N GLY A 289 -16.38 -12.95 14.84
CA GLY A 289 -16.29 -12.36 16.18
C GLY A 289 -15.15 -12.91 17.04
N LEU A 290 -14.19 -13.64 16.47
CA LEU A 290 -12.97 -14.04 17.18
C LEU A 290 -12.09 -12.81 17.51
N GLY A 291 -11.94 -11.92 16.53
CA GLY A 291 -11.25 -10.64 16.67
C GLY A 291 -12.16 -9.47 16.34
N ASP A 292 -11.56 -8.37 15.90
CA ASP A 292 -12.25 -7.14 15.50
C ASP A 292 -12.69 -7.16 14.04
N LEU A 293 -11.88 -7.82 13.20
CA LEU A 293 -11.95 -7.68 11.75
C LEU A 293 -12.86 -8.74 11.11
N ASP A 294 -13.47 -8.40 9.98
CA ASP A 294 -14.31 -9.27 9.18
C ASP A 294 -13.49 -10.27 8.34
N GLU A 295 -14.17 -11.06 7.51
CA GLU A 295 -13.56 -12.08 6.65
C GLU A 295 -12.60 -11.51 5.59
N CYS A 296 -12.62 -10.20 5.35
CA CYS A 296 -11.70 -9.53 4.44
C CYS A 296 -10.56 -8.82 5.17
N ASN A 297 -10.47 -8.96 6.50
CA ASN A 297 -9.53 -8.24 7.37
C ASN A 297 -9.81 -6.74 7.49
N GLY A 298 -11.07 -6.34 7.41
CA GLY A 298 -11.47 -4.95 7.60
C GLY A 298 -12.56 -4.79 8.65
N MET A 299 -12.84 -3.54 9.01
CA MET A 299 -13.93 -3.19 9.91
C MET A 299 -14.40 -1.76 9.66
N THR A 300 -15.58 -1.43 10.18
CA THR A 300 -16.09 -0.05 10.16
C THR A 300 -15.85 0.62 11.50
N VAL A 301 -15.06 1.69 11.50
CA VAL A 301 -14.85 2.56 12.67
C VAL A 301 -15.39 3.94 12.33
N ASN A 302 -16.27 4.49 13.17
CA ASN A 302 -16.87 5.82 12.98
C ASN A 302 -17.51 6.04 11.58
N GLY A 303 -18.10 4.98 11.00
CA GLY A 303 -18.76 5.03 9.70
C GLY A 303 -17.82 4.86 8.49
N GLN A 304 -16.51 4.72 8.70
CA GLN A 304 -15.53 4.43 7.64
C GLN A 304 -15.15 2.94 7.68
N TYR A 305 -15.51 2.20 6.63
CA TYR A 305 -14.95 0.85 6.43
C TYR A 305 -13.52 0.95 5.90
N ALA A 306 -12.65 0.07 6.37
CA ALA A 306 -11.26 0.01 5.95
C ALA A 306 -10.61 -1.34 6.25
N TYR A 307 -9.53 -1.66 5.54
CA TYR A 307 -8.64 -2.77 5.86
C TYR A 307 -7.58 -2.34 6.87
N TYR A 308 -7.06 -3.28 7.66
CA TYR A 308 -6.07 -3.02 8.69
C TYR A 308 -4.87 -3.94 8.55
N ILE A 309 -3.67 -3.38 8.67
CA ILE A 309 -2.44 -4.17 8.82
C ILE A 309 -2.46 -4.93 10.14
N THR A 310 -2.23 -6.25 10.12
CA THR A 310 -2.24 -7.11 11.30
C THR A 310 -0.92 -7.86 11.50
N ASP A 311 -0.61 -8.20 12.76
CA ASP A 311 0.58 -8.99 13.12
C ASP A 311 0.38 -10.51 12.86
N SER A 312 -0.78 -10.92 12.39
CA SER A 312 -1.15 -12.29 12.06
C SER A 312 -1.84 -12.35 10.69
N PHE A 313 -1.96 -13.56 10.14
CA PHE A 313 -2.76 -13.81 8.95
C PHE A 313 -4.13 -13.11 9.05
N PRO A 314 -4.61 -12.43 7.99
CA PRO A 314 -4.08 -12.40 6.62
C PRO A 314 -3.14 -11.21 6.30
N TRP A 315 -2.57 -10.59 7.33
CA TRP A 315 -1.53 -9.54 7.28
C TRP A 315 -1.99 -8.16 6.78
N VAL A 316 -2.79 -8.11 5.71
CA VAL A 316 -3.35 -6.87 5.13
C VAL A 316 -4.82 -7.04 4.79
N LEU A 317 -5.19 -7.91 3.84
CA LEU A 317 -6.57 -8.27 3.50
C LEU A 317 -6.67 -9.72 3.03
N ASN A 318 -7.89 -10.28 3.01
CA ASN A 318 -8.14 -11.63 2.49
C ASN A 318 -9.24 -11.70 1.42
N CYS A 319 -9.93 -10.59 1.18
CA CYS A 319 -10.87 -10.37 0.09
C CYS A 319 -11.14 -8.87 -0.05
N PHE A 320 -11.88 -8.47 -1.08
CA PHE A 320 -12.35 -7.11 -1.26
C PHE A 320 -13.83 -7.00 -0.89
N LYS A 321 -14.21 -5.99 -0.10
CA LYS A 321 -15.62 -5.67 0.20
C LYS A 321 -16.27 -4.80 -0.85
N GLY A 322 -15.51 -4.10 -1.67
CA GLY A 322 -16.02 -3.25 -2.73
C GLY A 322 -15.86 -3.85 -4.13
N SER A 323 -16.01 -2.99 -5.14
CA SER A 323 -15.78 -3.34 -6.55
C SER A 323 -14.33 -3.04 -6.92
N VAL A 324 -13.59 -4.09 -7.27
CA VAL A 324 -12.19 -4.00 -7.70
C VAL A 324 -12.06 -3.26 -9.03
N ASP A 325 -11.13 -2.30 -9.10
CA ASP A 325 -10.79 -1.62 -10.35
C ASP A 325 -9.85 -2.46 -11.22
N SER A 326 -10.14 -2.51 -12.52
CA SER A 326 -9.38 -3.31 -13.48
C SER A 326 -7.91 -2.89 -13.64
N SER A 327 -7.55 -1.65 -13.30
CA SER A 327 -6.16 -1.18 -13.35
C SER A 327 -5.22 -1.94 -12.41
N PHE A 328 -5.77 -2.59 -11.38
CA PHE A 328 -5.01 -3.46 -10.50
C PHE A 328 -4.69 -4.82 -11.13
N SER A 329 -5.33 -5.15 -12.25
CA SER A 329 -5.18 -6.42 -12.95
C SER A 329 -4.31 -6.31 -14.21
N GLY A 330 -3.63 -7.39 -14.60
CA GLY A 330 -3.02 -7.48 -15.94
C GLY A 330 -1.51 -7.23 -16.03
N TYR A 331 -0.80 -7.04 -14.92
CA TYR A 331 0.67 -7.14 -14.88
C TYR A 331 1.16 -8.61 -15.02
N SER A 332 0.30 -9.52 -15.48
CA SER A 332 0.50 -10.97 -15.54
C SER A 332 1.17 -11.47 -16.82
N ALA A 333 1.35 -10.65 -17.86
CA ALA A 333 2.00 -11.11 -19.10
C ALA A 333 3.49 -11.47 -18.89
N GLU A 334 4.14 -10.97 -17.85
CA GLU A 334 5.53 -11.35 -17.48
C GLU A 334 5.60 -12.38 -16.34
N ARG A 335 4.45 -12.78 -15.75
CA ARG A 335 4.41 -13.72 -14.62
C ARG A 335 4.47 -15.20 -15.03
N SER A 336 4.45 -15.52 -16.33
CA SER A 336 4.36 -16.89 -16.84
C SER A 336 5.43 -17.28 -17.87
N HIS A 337 6.56 -16.56 -17.96
CA HIS A 337 7.63 -16.96 -18.86
C HIS A 337 8.63 -17.89 -18.18
N GLY A 338 8.49 -19.16 -18.56
CA GLY A 338 9.24 -20.29 -18.06
C GLY A 338 10.75 -20.18 -18.28
N HIS A 339 11.45 -20.85 -17.38
CA HIS A 339 12.86 -21.12 -17.55
C HIS A 339 13.03 -22.26 -18.55
N SER A 340 13.45 -21.92 -19.77
CA SER A 340 14.32 -22.82 -20.52
C SER A 340 15.76 -22.60 -20.03
N HIS A 341 16.26 -23.50 -19.19
CA HIS A 341 17.68 -23.79 -19.08
C HIS A 341 17.96 -25.11 -19.79
#